data_AF-A0A0Q1C527-F1
#
_entry.id   AF-A0A0Q1C527-F1
#
_cell.length_a   1.000
_cell.length_b   1.000
_cell.length_c   1.000
_cell.angle_alpha   90.00
_cell.angle_beta   90.00
_cell.angle_gamma   90.00
#
_symmetry.space_group_name_H-M   'P 1'
#
loop_
_entity.id
_entity.type
_entity.pdbx_description
1 polymer ?
#
loop_
_entity_poly.entity_id
_entity_poly.type
_entity_poly.pdbx_seq_one_letter_code
_entity_poly.pdbx_strand_id
1 'polypeptide(L)'
;MNKLILFAFLIFISFSLCFSQIPVEKYREEIQNLKTEKQIDDYWNRLEKIDQEMLVFMNDIHESDSLSISNMIRTALIFEIHGNQAYDQNNVVPILNLSHNWVNESQIAFWPIIEKCREVGGVIESFGGKYPAYELESISLSFYDYSLVGQESKYPSLMKKLKEHESDYIVDSLIKSFNNLERLKELSEINILHNWKRQSFKGTTGAGIFSFVTMSDNEVYLKRNGRIEKLILIETGINEKIFRLVNEPFGWTYVYGSEGSLSLVDEQRNILIEYTLSK
;
A
#
# COMPACT_ATOMS: atom_id res chain seq x y z
N MET A 1 -17.58 -43.51 -7.90
CA MET A 1 -16.32 -42.82 -7.59
C MET A 1 -15.93 -43.19 -6.16
N ASN A 2 -14.75 -43.80 -5.96
CA ASN A 2 -14.35 -44.34 -4.66
C ASN A 2 -14.26 -43.18 -3.64
N LYS A 3 -14.86 -43.32 -2.44
CA LYS A 3 -14.85 -42.24 -1.42
C LYS A 3 -13.42 -41.78 -1.07
N LEU A 4 -12.44 -42.69 -1.15
CA LEU A 4 -11.02 -42.37 -1.01
C LEU A 4 -10.47 -41.45 -2.11
N ILE A 5 -10.94 -41.59 -3.36
CA ILE A 5 -10.49 -40.76 -4.49
C ILE A 5 -11.07 -39.35 -4.35
N LEU A 6 -12.33 -39.22 -3.92
CA LEU A 6 -12.95 -37.91 -3.65
C LEU A 6 -12.24 -37.19 -2.49
N PHE A 7 -11.87 -37.92 -1.43
CA PHE A 7 -11.16 -37.35 -0.28
C PHE A 7 -9.73 -36.93 -0.64
N ALA A 8 -9.01 -37.77 -1.41
CA ALA A 8 -7.68 -37.42 -1.92
C ALA A 8 -7.73 -36.22 -2.88
N PHE A 9 -8.76 -36.11 -3.72
CA PHE A 9 -8.96 -34.97 -4.62
C PHE A 9 -9.30 -33.69 -3.87
N LEU A 10 -10.14 -33.75 -2.82
CA LEU A 10 -10.42 -32.62 -1.93
C LEU A 10 -9.16 -32.16 -1.17
N ILE A 11 -8.34 -33.09 -0.70
CA ILE A 11 -7.05 -32.78 -0.06
C ILE A 11 -6.10 -32.11 -1.08
N PHE A 12 -6.00 -32.65 -2.30
CA PHE A 12 -5.18 -32.07 -3.36
C PHE A 12 -5.65 -30.67 -3.77
N ILE A 13 -6.97 -30.43 -3.84
CA ILE A 13 -7.54 -29.10 -4.10
C ILE A 13 -7.23 -28.13 -2.95
N SER A 14 -7.29 -28.59 -1.70
CA SER A 14 -6.92 -27.77 -0.53
C SER A 14 -5.42 -27.44 -0.46
N PHE A 15 -4.55 -28.30 -1.03
CA PHE A 15 -3.11 -28.00 -1.13
C PHE A 15 -2.76 -27.19 -2.39
N SER A 16 -3.55 -27.24 -3.47
CA SER A 16 -3.33 -26.43 -4.69
C SER A 16 -3.78 -24.98 -4.58
N LEU A 17 -4.41 -24.58 -3.47
CA LEU A 17 -4.72 -23.19 -3.13
C LEU A 17 -3.72 -22.61 -2.10
N CYS A 18 -2.54 -23.23 -1.97
CA CYS A 18 -1.47 -22.67 -1.17
C CYS A 18 -0.82 -21.53 -1.98
N PHE A 19 -1.49 -20.38 -1.99
CA PHE A 19 -0.81 -19.11 -2.27
C PHE A 19 0.47 -19.06 -1.43
N SER A 20 1.55 -18.49 -1.95
CA SER A 20 2.81 -18.31 -1.22
C SER A 20 2.52 -17.61 0.12
N GLN A 21 2.31 -18.37 1.20
CA GLN A 21 1.78 -17.80 2.44
C GLN A 21 2.93 -17.13 3.19
N ILE A 22 2.74 -15.88 3.62
CA ILE A 22 3.68 -15.26 4.55
C ILE A 22 3.73 -16.10 5.84
N PRO A 23 4.91 -16.54 6.31
CA PRO A 23 5.03 -17.42 7.48
C PRO A 23 4.92 -16.61 8.78
N VAL A 24 3.74 -16.03 9.02
CA VAL A 24 3.44 -15.11 10.13
C VAL A 24 3.72 -15.75 11.48
N GLU A 25 3.28 -17.00 11.69
CA GLU A 25 3.48 -17.69 12.98
C GLU A 25 4.95 -17.96 13.27
N LYS A 26 5.76 -18.22 12.24
CA LYS A 26 7.22 -18.31 12.41
C LYS A 26 7.80 -16.97 12.86
N TYR A 27 7.37 -15.86 12.26
CA TYR A 27 7.82 -14.53 12.68
C TYR A 27 7.39 -14.20 14.11
N ARG A 28 6.16 -14.59 14.47
CA ARG A 28 5.61 -14.44 15.81
C ARG A 28 6.46 -15.20 16.84
N GLU A 29 6.79 -16.47 16.57
CA GLU A 29 7.69 -17.27 17.41
C GLU A 29 9.08 -16.65 17.51
N GLU A 30 9.67 -16.20 16.40
CA GLU A 30 10.97 -15.52 16.41
C GLU A 30 10.96 -14.28 17.32
N ILE A 31 9.94 -13.43 17.20
CA ILE A 31 9.82 -12.18 17.95
C ILE A 31 9.49 -12.44 19.43
N GLN A 32 8.62 -13.40 19.74
CA GLN A 32 8.33 -13.81 21.11
C GLN A 32 9.57 -14.27 21.88
N ASN A 33 10.57 -14.80 21.18
CA ASN A 33 11.81 -15.28 21.77
C ASN A 33 12.87 -14.19 22.03
N LEU A 34 12.63 -12.95 21.61
CA LEU A 34 13.48 -11.80 21.97
C LEU A 34 13.20 -11.42 23.43
N LYS A 35 14.16 -11.61 24.32
CA LYS A 35 13.99 -11.42 25.78
C LYS A 35 14.71 -10.19 26.32
N THR A 36 15.62 -9.59 25.56
CA THR A 36 16.41 -8.43 25.98
C THR A 36 16.31 -7.29 24.99
N GLU A 37 16.53 -6.06 25.45
CA GLU A 37 16.58 -4.86 24.59
C GLU A 37 17.56 -5.06 23.44
N LYS A 38 18.78 -5.57 23.73
CA LYS A 38 19.77 -5.89 22.70
C LYS A 38 19.24 -6.84 21.62
N GLN A 39 18.47 -7.85 21.98
CA GLN A 39 17.89 -8.78 21.00
C GLN A 39 16.82 -8.12 20.13
N ILE A 40 16.06 -7.18 20.71
CA ILE A 40 15.08 -6.38 19.97
C ILE A 40 15.80 -5.44 19.00
N ASP A 41 16.85 -4.75 19.45
CA ASP A 41 17.67 -3.86 18.61
C ASP A 41 18.34 -4.62 17.46
N ASP A 42 18.92 -5.79 17.74
CA ASP A 42 19.50 -6.67 16.72
C ASP A 42 18.45 -7.09 15.68
N TYR A 43 17.19 -7.29 16.11
CA TYR A 43 16.07 -7.59 15.23
C TYR A 43 15.68 -6.40 14.35
N TRP A 44 15.63 -5.18 14.92
CA TRP A 44 15.38 -3.96 14.15
C TRP A 44 16.43 -3.73 13.07
N ASN A 45 17.72 -3.87 13.41
CA ASN A 45 18.82 -3.76 12.44
C ASN A 45 18.69 -4.77 11.30
N ARG A 46 18.15 -5.97 11.59
CA ARG A 46 17.85 -6.98 10.57
C ARG A 46 16.70 -6.54 9.65
N LEU A 47 15.64 -5.94 10.20
CA LEU A 47 14.53 -5.42 9.39
C LEU A 47 14.96 -4.23 8.52
N GLU A 48 15.82 -3.35 9.03
CA GLU A 48 16.43 -2.27 8.26
C GLU A 48 17.27 -2.81 7.10
N LYS A 49 18.11 -3.82 7.36
CA LYS A 49 18.92 -4.46 6.32
C LYS A 49 18.06 -5.05 5.21
N ILE A 50 16.99 -5.76 5.57
CA ILE A 50 16.03 -6.32 4.61
C ILE A 50 15.42 -5.22 3.74
N ASP A 51 15.02 -4.11 4.37
CA ASP A 51 14.41 -2.95 3.70
C ASP A 51 15.38 -2.31 2.68
N GLN A 52 16.63 -2.07 3.10
CA GLN A 52 17.65 -1.48 2.22
C GLN A 52 18.09 -2.43 1.10
N GLU A 53 18.21 -3.73 1.38
CA GLU A 53 18.56 -4.73 0.37
C GLU A 53 17.48 -4.85 -0.72
N MET A 54 16.20 -4.73 -0.34
CA MET A 54 15.09 -4.69 -1.28
C MET A 54 15.25 -3.55 -2.30
N LEU A 55 15.61 -2.34 -1.84
CA LEU A 55 15.79 -1.18 -2.73
C LEU A 55 16.95 -1.32 -3.71
N VAL A 56 18.04 -1.95 -3.30
CA VAL A 56 19.28 -1.99 -4.08
C VAL A 56 19.33 -3.18 -5.04
N PHE A 57 18.78 -4.33 -4.63
CA PHE A 57 19.04 -5.60 -5.31
C PHE A 57 17.81 -6.25 -5.96
N MET A 58 16.59 -5.81 -5.64
CA MET A 58 15.39 -6.40 -6.23
C MET A 58 14.99 -5.70 -7.53
N ASN A 59 15.06 -6.44 -8.63
CA ASN A 59 14.56 -5.98 -9.93
C ASN A 59 13.08 -6.37 -10.13
N ASP A 60 12.61 -7.40 -9.43
CA ASP A 60 11.21 -7.83 -9.49
C ASP A 60 10.38 -7.02 -8.49
N ILE A 61 9.45 -6.24 -9.04
CA ILE A 61 8.61 -5.34 -8.27
C ILE A 61 7.62 -6.09 -7.36
N HIS A 62 7.17 -7.26 -7.78
CA HIS A 62 6.25 -8.09 -7.02
C HIS A 62 6.95 -8.78 -5.86
N GLU A 63 8.19 -9.23 -6.05
CA GLU A 63 9.01 -9.73 -4.96
C GLU A 63 9.30 -8.64 -3.93
N SER A 64 9.62 -7.43 -4.40
CA SER A 64 9.80 -6.26 -3.54
C SER A 64 8.54 -5.92 -2.75
N ASP A 65 7.37 -5.86 -3.38
CA ASP A 65 6.10 -5.58 -2.69
C ASP A 65 5.79 -6.67 -1.64
N SER A 66 5.98 -7.93 -1.99
CA SER A 66 5.77 -9.08 -1.09
C SER A 66 6.69 -9.01 0.13
N LEU A 67 7.97 -8.69 -0.08
CA LEU A 67 8.96 -8.56 0.98
C LEU A 67 8.67 -7.34 1.87
N SER A 68 8.26 -6.22 1.28
CA SER A 68 7.87 -5.01 2.00
C SER A 68 6.71 -5.30 2.96
N ILE A 69 5.65 -5.98 2.51
CA ILE A 69 4.51 -6.35 3.38
C ILE A 69 4.95 -7.32 4.48
N SER A 70 5.81 -8.30 4.14
CA SER A 70 6.40 -9.21 5.11
C SER A 70 7.21 -8.47 6.19
N ASN A 71 7.93 -7.40 5.81
CA ASN A 71 8.67 -6.55 6.75
C ASN A 71 7.72 -5.76 7.66
N MET A 72 6.67 -5.15 7.10
CA MET A 72 5.61 -4.49 7.86
C MET A 72 4.95 -5.43 8.88
N ILE A 73 4.68 -6.69 8.52
CA ILE A 73 4.12 -7.69 9.45
C ILE A 73 5.05 -7.93 10.63
N ARG A 74 6.35 -8.11 10.40
CA ARG A 74 7.33 -8.30 11.49
C ARG A 74 7.41 -7.08 12.39
N THR A 75 7.41 -5.88 11.81
CA THR A 75 7.36 -4.62 12.55
C THR A 75 6.09 -4.55 13.41
N ALA A 76 4.92 -4.85 12.85
CA ALA A 76 3.66 -4.87 13.60
C ALA A 76 3.68 -5.89 14.75
N LEU A 77 4.26 -7.08 14.53
CA LEU A 77 4.40 -8.12 15.55
C LEU A 77 5.30 -7.68 16.71
N ILE A 78 6.35 -6.87 16.47
CA ILE A 78 7.18 -6.31 17.56
C ILE A 78 6.30 -5.45 18.49
N PHE A 79 5.50 -4.55 17.92
CA PHE A 79 4.56 -3.74 18.70
C PHE A 79 3.46 -4.57 19.39
N GLU A 80 2.96 -5.61 18.73
CA GLU A 80 1.92 -6.50 19.29
C GLU A 80 2.46 -7.30 20.49
N ILE A 81 3.69 -7.82 20.41
CA ILE A 81 4.27 -8.72 21.41
C ILE A 81 4.98 -7.95 22.54
N HIS A 82 5.78 -6.94 22.18
CA HIS A 82 6.66 -6.23 23.11
C HIS A 82 6.19 -4.81 23.44
N GLY A 83 5.10 -4.34 22.83
CA GLY A 83 4.55 -3.01 23.08
C GLY A 83 5.39 -1.85 22.52
N ASN A 84 4.95 -0.62 22.78
CA ASN A 84 5.60 0.59 22.27
C ASN A 84 7.03 0.79 22.84
N GLN A 85 7.32 0.23 24.03
CA GLN A 85 8.65 0.31 24.65
C GLN A 85 9.75 -0.42 23.88
N ALA A 86 9.39 -1.30 22.94
CA ALA A 86 10.33 -1.98 22.06
C ALA A 86 10.81 -1.12 20.89
N TYR A 87 10.23 0.07 20.70
CA TYR A 87 10.59 1.03 19.67
C TYR A 87 11.53 2.09 20.25
N ASP A 88 12.78 2.14 19.76
CA ASP A 88 13.70 3.25 20.01
C ASP A 88 13.23 4.48 19.21
N GLN A 89 13.15 5.63 19.87
CA GLN A 89 12.78 6.91 19.26
C GLN A 89 13.67 7.31 18.05
N ASN A 90 14.86 6.75 17.89
CA ASN A 90 15.75 6.99 16.75
C ASN A 90 15.60 5.95 15.63
N ASN A 91 14.78 4.93 15.83
CA ASN A 91 14.60 3.86 14.87
C ASN A 91 13.70 4.31 13.70
N VAL A 92 14.27 4.30 12.50
CA VAL A 92 13.60 4.74 11.27
C VAL A 92 12.83 3.62 10.57
N VAL A 93 12.99 2.35 10.98
CA VAL A 93 12.47 1.19 10.27
C VAL A 93 10.97 1.26 9.99
N PRO A 94 10.09 1.62 10.95
CA PRO A 94 8.66 1.74 10.64
C PRO A 94 8.36 2.78 9.56
N ILE A 95 9.07 3.92 9.59
CA ILE A 95 8.92 4.99 8.60
C ILE A 95 9.38 4.49 7.22
N LEU A 96 10.52 3.80 7.15
CA LEU A 96 11.02 3.22 5.90
C LEU A 96 10.10 2.13 5.35
N ASN A 97 9.57 1.26 6.22
CA ASN A 97 8.64 0.21 5.82
C ASN A 97 7.38 0.79 5.18
N LEU A 98 6.85 1.89 5.73
CA LEU A 98 5.77 2.66 5.13
C LEU A 98 6.22 3.25 3.79
N SER A 99 7.27 4.06 3.77
CA SER A 99 7.66 4.85 2.60
C SER A 99 8.18 4.06 1.41
N HIS A 100 8.70 2.86 1.63
CA HIS A 100 9.16 1.96 0.58
C HIS A 100 8.09 0.96 0.13
N ASN A 101 6.93 0.93 0.80
CA ASN A 101 5.79 0.12 0.37
C ASN A 101 4.95 0.87 -0.68
N TRP A 102 4.63 0.22 -1.80
CA TRP A 102 3.77 0.81 -2.84
C TRP A 102 2.42 0.07 -2.96
N VAL A 103 2.03 -0.67 -1.91
CA VAL A 103 0.78 -1.42 -1.85
C VAL A 103 -0.20 -0.69 -0.94
N ASN A 104 -1.14 0.00 -1.55
CA ASN A 104 -2.08 0.92 -0.92
C ASN A 104 -2.77 0.36 0.33
N GLU A 105 -3.28 -0.87 0.23
CA GLU A 105 -4.01 -1.51 1.33
C GLU A 105 -3.09 -1.75 2.54
N SER A 106 -1.81 -2.08 2.28
CA SER A 106 -0.80 -2.24 3.34
C SER A 106 -0.45 -0.92 4.00
N GLN A 107 -0.36 0.16 3.23
CA GLN A 107 -0.10 1.50 3.76
C GLN A 107 -1.17 1.91 4.78
N ILE A 108 -2.45 1.69 4.45
CA ILE A 108 -3.57 1.98 5.37
C ILE A 108 -3.56 1.03 6.57
N ALA A 109 -3.35 -0.26 6.35
CA ALA A 109 -3.27 -1.25 7.43
C ALA A 109 -2.14 -0.97 8.42
N PHE A 110 -1.03 -0.42 7.95
CA PHE A 110 0.15 -0.15 8.75
C PHE A 110 0.12 1.21 9.48
N TRP A 111 -0.80 2.10 9.10
CA TRP A 111 -0.93 3.42 9.70
C TRP A 111 -0.99 3.44 11.24
N PRO A 112 -1.70 2.52 11.93
CA PRO A 112 -1.69 2.50 13.40
C PRO A 112 -0.31 2.26 14.02
N ILE A 113 0.63 1.61 13.31
CA ILE A 113 2.02 1.49 13.76
C ILE A 113 2.74 2.85 13.72
N ILE A 114 2.46 3.66 12.70
CA ILE A 114 3.01 5.01 12.56
C ILE A 114 2.49 5.92 13.69
N GLU A 115 1.21 5.83 14.05
CA GLU A 115 0.67 6.56 15.20
C GLU A 115 1.36 6.11 16.50
N LYS A 116 1.61 4.81 16.70
CA LYS A 116 2.37 4.31 17.88
C LYS A 116 3.81 4.86 17.91
N CYS A 117 4.50 4.93 16.77
CA CYS A 117 5.80 5.60 16.69
C CYS A 117 5.68 7.08 17.06
N ARG A 118 4.61 7.76 16.60
CA ARG A 118 4.37 9.18 16.87
C ARG A 118 4.14 9.47 18.35
N GLU A 119 3.45 8.57 19.05
CA GLU A 119 3.22 8.62 20.50
C GLU A 119 4.53 8.53 21.30
N VAL A 120 5.48 7.71 20.83
CA VAL A 120 6.83 7.60 21.42
C VAL A 120 7.68 8.84 21.10
N GLY A 121 7.55 9.37 19.88
CA GLY A 121 8.29 10.56 19.42
C GLY A 121 9.67 10.23 18.85
N GLY A 122 10.55 11.25 18.78
CA GLY A 122 11.90 11.12 18.23
C GLY A 122 12.00 11.39 16.74
N VAL A 123 12.67 10.50 16.01
CA VAL A 123 13.02 10.66 14.60
C VAL A 123 11.80 10.86 13.71
N ILE A 124 10.67 10.24 14.06
CA ILE A 124 9.40 10.42 13.35
C ILE A 124 8.95 11.88 13.28
N GLU A 125 9.31 12.74 14.24
CA GLU A 125 8.92 14.15 14.20
C GLU A 125 9.61 14.95 13.09
N SER A 126 10.71 14.43 12.53
CA SER A 126 11.60 15.18 11.63
C SER A 126 12.11 14.41 10.40
N PHE A 127 11.86 13.10 10.30
CA PHE A 127 12.33 12.28 9.18
C PHE A 127 11.62 12.67 7.88
N GLY A 128 12.38 13.09 6.86
CA GLY A 128 11.81 13.51 5.58
C GLY A 128 10.97 14.78 5.63
N GLY A 129 11.02 15.53 6.74
CA GLY A 129 10.20 16.72 6.98
C GLY A 129 9.54 16.68 8.36
N LYS A 130 8.76 17.70 8.70
CA LYS A 130 8.00 17.69 9.95
C LYS A 130 6.81 16.73 9.82
N TYR A 131 6.65 15.81 10.76
CA TYR A 131 5.47 14.93 10.80
C TYR A 131 4.16 15.74 10.67
N PRO A 132 3.19 15.29 9.87
CA PRO A 132 3.12 13.99 9.17
C PRO A 132 3.52 14.04 7.68
N ALA A 133 4.42 14.95 7.30
CA ALA A 133 4.68 15.25 5.89
C ALA A 133 5.12 14.01 5.07
N TYR A 134 6.11 13.28 5.57
CA TYR A 134 6.71 12.17 4.82
C TYR A 134 5.80 10.93 4.80
N GLU A 135 5.08 10.68 5.88
CA GLU A 135 4.15 9.57 6.00
C GLU A 135 2.90 9.79 5.13
N LEU A 136 2.34 11.00 5.13
CA LEU A 136 1.24 11.35 4.23
C LEU A 136 1.66 11.33 2.76
N GLU A 137 2.87 11.79 2.44
CA GLU A 137 3.44 11.71 1.09
C GLU A 137 3.43 10.25 0.61
N SER A 138 3.88 9.33 1.46
CA SER A 138 3.95 7.89 1.15
C SER A 138 2.57 7.30 0.79
N ILE A 139 1.53 7.64 1.57
CA ILE A 139 0.16 7.20 1.30
C ILE A 139 -0.39 7.88 0.02
N SER A 140 -0.20 9.19 -0.12
CA SER A 140 -0.72 9.93 -1.27
C SER A 140 -0.10 9.48 -2.60
N LEU A 141 1.22 9.28 -2.63
CA LEU A 141 1.92 8.77 -3.81
C LEU A 141 1.52 7.33 -4.12
N SER A 142 1.44 6.47 -3.11
CA SER A 142 1.02 5.08 -3.30
C SER A 142 -0.42 4.98 -3.79
N PHE A 143 -1.34 5.91 -3.53
CA PHE A 143 -2.67 5.87 -4.17
C PHE A 143 -2.71 6.57 -5.53
N TYR A 144 -2.25 7.80 -5.64
CA TYR A 144 -2.56 8.65 -6.79
C TYR A 144 -1.35 9.21 -7.51
N ASP A 145 -0.14 8.86 -7.07
CA ASP A 145 1.11 9.49 -7.48
C ASP A 145 1.08 11.01 -7.24
N TYR A 146 0.25 11.48 -6.31
CA TYR A 146 0.04 12.90 -6.00
C TYR A 146 0.94 13.33 -4.85
N SER A 147 1.76 14.34 -5.07
CA SER A 147 2.66 14.84 -4.03
C SER A 147 1.99 15.88 -3.15
N LEU A 148 2.17 15.73 -1.85
CA LEU A 148 1.75 16.60 -0.76
C LEU A 148 2.88 17.52 -0.26
N VAL A 149 4.06 17.50 -0.90
CA VAL A 149 5.14 18.43 -0.61
C VAL A 149 4.64 19.88 -0.80
N GLY A 150 4.82 20.71 0.23
CA GLY A 150 4.37 22.11 0.24
C GLY A 150 2.85 22.29 0.32
N GLN A 151 2.11 21.25 0.78
CA GLN A 151 0.65 21.28 0.95
C GLN A 151 0.23 21.06 2.40
N GLU A 152 0.97 21.64 3.34
CA GLU A 152 0.82 21.44 4.79
C GLU A 152 -0.59 21.81 5.30
N SER A 153 -1.28 22.73 4.62
CA SER A 153 -2.66 23.11 4.94
C SER A 153 -3.65 21.95 4.80
N LYS A 154 -3.35 20.92 4.00
CA LYS A 154 -4.19 19.73 3.84
C LYS A 154 -4.02 18.73 4.97
N TYR A 155 -2.85 18.69 5.60
CA TYR A 155 -2.46 17.58 6.50
C TYR A 155 -3.48 17.32 7.61
N PRO A 156 -4.01 18.33 8.34
CA PRO A 156 -4.98 18.07 9.41
C PRO A 156 -6.23 17.31 8.95
N SER A 157 -6.72 17.63 7.74
CA SER A 157 -7.91 16.97 7.18
C SER A 157 -7.62 15.53 6.74
N LEU A 158 -6.46 15.29 6.10
CA LEU A 158 -6.05 13.96 5.65
C LEU A 158 -5.79 13.03 6.83
N MET A 159 -5.10 13.55 7.86
CA MET A 159 -4.87 12.85 9.12
C MET A 159 -6.17 12.41 9.78
N LYS A 160 -7.15 13.32 9.88
CA LYS A 160 -8.45 12.99 10.47
C LYS A 160 -9.12 11.81 9.74
N LYS A 161 -9.04 11.78 8.42
CA LYS A 161 -9.61 10.69 7.62
C LYS A 161 -8.88 9.37 7.82
N LEU A 162 -7.55 9.36 7.90
CA LEU A 162 -6.79 8.14 8.18
C LEU A 162 -7.18 7.48 9.50
N LYS A 163 -7.53 8.28 10.53
CA LYS A 163 -8.03 7.76 11.81
C LYS A 163 -9.34 6.97 11.69
N GLU A 164 -10.14 7.25 10.65
CA GLU A 164 -11.39 6.53 10.39
C GLU A 164 -11.14 5.12 9.81
N HIS A 165 -9.90 4.83 9.38
CA HIS A 165 -9.48 3.55 8.80
C HIS A 165 -8.59 2.72 9.74
N GLU A 166 -8.42 3.14 11.00
CA GLU A 166 -7.63 2.40 11.98
C GLU A 166 -8.27 1.04 12.29
N SER A 167 -7.44 0.00 12.34
CA SER A 167 -7.82 -1.36 12.68
C SER A 167 -6.92 -1.87 13.80
N ASP A 168 -7.52 -2.45 14.84
CA ASP A 168 -6.77 -3.13 15.91
C ASP A 168 -6.10 -4.42 15.40
N TYR A 169 -6.54 -4.95 14.25
CA TYR A 169 -6.06 -6.20 13.65
C TYR A 169 -5.04 -5.92 12.53
N ILE A 170 -3.93 -5.26 12.88
CA ILE A 170 -2.91 -4.79 11.94
C ILE A 170 -2.33 -5.96 11.12
N VAL A 171 -1.86 -7.02 11.79
CA VAL A 171 -1.26 -8.19 11.13
C VAL A 171 -2.23 -8.88 10.18
N ASP A 172 -3.47 -9.10 10.60
CA ASP A 172 -4.50 -9.72 9.74
C ASP A 172 -4.83 -8.84 8.51
N SER A 173 -4.83 -7.53 8.69
CA SER A 173 -5.07 -6.57 7.61
C SER A 173 -3.93 -6.58 6.59
N LEU A 174 -2.68 -6.68 7.05
CA LEU A 174 -1.51 -6.84 6.19
C LEU A 174 -1.52 -8.19 5.45
N ILE A 175 -1.94 -9.28 6.10
CA ILE A 175 -2.09 -10.60 5.45
C ILE A 175 -3.16 -10.53 4.35
N LYS A 176 -4.30 -9.86 4.61
CA LYS A 176 -5.35 -9.65 3.60
C LYS A 176 -4.81 -8.86 2.41
N SER A 177 -4.06 -7.79 2.67
CA SER A 177 -3.42 -6.99 1.62
C SER A 177 -2.45 -7.83 0.79
N PHE A 178 -1.61 -8.65 1.43
CA PHE A 178 -0.72 -9.57 0.74
C PHE A 178 -1.47 -10.58 -0.14
N ASN A 179 -2.52 -11.22 0.39
CA ASN A 179 -3.32 -12.17 -0.38
C ASN A 179 -4.01 -11.49 -1.57
N ASN A 180 -4.44 -10.24 -1.42
CA ASN A 180 -4.99 -9.46 -2.53
C ASN A 180 -3.92 -9.17 -3.58
N LEU A 181 -2.70 -8.79 -3.17
CA LEU A 181 -1.56 -8.64 -4.08
C LEU A 181 -1.31 -9.92 -4.89
N GLU A 182 -1.27 -11.09 -4.25
CA GLU A 182 -1.09 -12.37 -4.96
C GLU A 182 -2.23 -12.64 -5.95
N ARG A 183 -3.48 -12.43 -5.53
CA ARG A 183 -4.66 -12.59 -6.42
C ARG A 183 -4.58 -11.67 -7.63
N LEU A 184 -4.12 -10.44 -7.47
CA LEU A 184 -3.99 -9.47 -8.56
C LEU A 184 -2.97 -9.92 -9.61
N LYS A 185 -1.93 -10.70 -9.24
CA LYS A 185 -0.95 -11.25 -10.19
C LYS A 185 -1.56 -12.27 -11.17
N GLU A 186 -2.66 -12.89 -10.80
CA GLU A 186 -3.36 -13.87 -11.65
C GLU A 186 -4.19 -13.20 -12.74
N LEU A 187 -4.42 -11.89 -12.64
CA LEU A 187 -5.23 -11.16 -13.61
C LEU A 187 -4.42 -10.89 -14.89
N SER A 188 -5.05 -11.14 -16.03
CA SER A 188 -4.50 -10.78 -17.34
C SER A 188 -5.21 -9.57 -17.92
N GLU A 189 -4.45 -8.65 -18.52
CA GLU A 189 -5.01 -7.48 -19.19
C GLU A 189 -5.85 -7.89 -20.41
N ILE A 190 -7.09 -7.40 -20.50
CA ILE A 190 -7.97 -7.57 -21.66
C ILE A 190 -7.84 -6.38 -22.59
N ASN A 191 -7.96 -5.17 -22.06
CA ASN A 191 -8.00 -3.95 -22.86
C ASN A 191 -7.46 -2.75 -22.08
N ILE A 192 -6.76 -1.87 -22.78
CA ILE A 192 -6.39 -0.54 -22.27
C ILE A 192 -7.50 0.44 -22.65
N LEU A 193 -8.06 1.15 -21.67
CA LEU A 193 -9.02 2.22 -21.93
C LEU A 193 -8.31 3.43 -22.51
N HIS A 194 -7.39 4.02 -21.74
CA HIS A 194 -6.53 5.14 -22.14
C HIS A 194 -5.24 5.13 -21.31
N ASN A 195 -4.25 5.89 -21.79
CA ASN A 195 -2.95 6.08 -21.17
C ASN A 195 -2.74 7.55 -20.84
N TRP A 196 -2.10 7.86 -19.72
CA TRP A 196 -1.77 9.23 -19.34
C TRP A 196 -0.33 9.32 -18.86
N LYS A 197 0.28 10.49 -19.05
CA LYS A 197 1.56 10.80 -18.42
C LYS A 197 1.37 10.82 -16.90
N ARG A 198 2.35 10.28 -16.18
CA ARG A 198 2.42 10.44 -14.71
C ARG A 198 2.62 11.91 -14.36
N GLN A 199 1.93 12.40 -13.34
CA GLN A 199 2.01 13.79 -12.91
C GLN A 199 1.77 13.85 -11.40
N SER A 200 2.77 14.28 -10.63
CA SER A 200 2.65 14.39 -9.17
C SER A 200 2.26 15.78 -8.67
N PHE A 201 2.48 16.81 -9.50
CA PHE A 201 2.07 18.18 -9.22
C PHE A 201 1.21 18.74 -10.35
N LYS A 202 0.33 19.67 -9.99
CA LYS A 202 -0.48 20.42 -10.96
C LYS A 202 0.41 21.12 -11.99
N GLY A 203 0.09 20.94 -13.27
CA GLY A 203 0.81 21.57 -14.38
C GLY A 203 2.19 20.99 -14.67
N THR A 204 2.57 19.87 -14.05
CA THR A 204 3.84 19.17 -14.34
C THR A 204 3.58 17.87 -15.08
N THR A 205 4.49 17.50 -15.98
CA THR A 205 4.53 16.16 -16.59
C THR A 205 5.76 15.42 -16.09
N GLY A 206 5.53 14.30 -15.40
CA GLY A 206 6.58 13.41 -14.91
C GLY A 206 7.02 12.37 -15.94
N ALA A 207 7.97 11.54 -15.53
CA ALA A 207 8.43 10.40 -16.32
C ALA A 207 7.50 9.20 -16.15
N GLY A 208 7.24 8.50 -17.26
CA GLY A 208 6.42 7.29 -17.30
C GLY A 208 4.93 7.55 -17.58
N ILE A 209 4.21 6.44 -17.73
CA ILE A 209 2.80 6.39 -18.12
C ILE A 209 2.06 5.55 -17.09
N PHE A 210 0.80 5.88 -16.86
CA PHE A 210 -0.17 4.98 -16.22
C PHE A 210 -1.40 4.83 -17.11
N SER A 211 -2.17 3.78 -16.86
CA SER A 211 -3.28 3.39 -17.72
C SER A 211 -4.48 2.99 -16.88
N PHE A 212 -5.68 3.21 -17.41
CA PHE A 212 -6.86 2.48 -16.94
C PHE A 212 -7.04 1.28 -17.85
N VAL A 213 -7.18 0.10 -17.27
CA VAL A 213 -7.26 -1.17 -18.00
C VAL A 213 -8.44 -1.99 -17.51
N THR A 214 -9.02 -2.79 -18.41
CA THR A 214 -9.95 -3.85 -18.05
C THR A 214 -9.18 -5.16 -17.95
N MET A 215 -9.35 -5.89 -16.86
CA MET A 215 -8.64 -7.14 -16.58
C MET A 215 -9.55 -8.37 -16.79
N SER A 216 -9.00 -9.58 -16.66
CA SER A 216 -9.67 -10.87 -16.93
C SER A 216 -10.94 -11.14 -16.10
N ASP A 217 -11.13 -10.42 -15.00
CA ASP A 217 -12.34 -10.44 -14.19
C ASP A 217 -13.42 -9.45 -14.69
N ASN A 218 -13.18 -8.78 -15.81
CA ASN A 218 -14.01 -7.73 -16.43
C ASN A 218 -14.15 -6.44 -15.58
N GLU A 219 -13.29 -6.25 -14.59
CA GLU A 219 -13.26 -5.04 -13.77
C GLU A 219 -12.22 -4.04 -14.28
N VAL A 220 -12.32 -2.78 -13.84
CA VAL A 220 -11.41 -1.70 -14.23
C VAL A 220 -10.32 -1.49 -13.17
N TYR A 221 -9.08 -1.31 -13.63
CA TYR A 221 -7.91 -1.16 -12.78
C TYR A 221 -7.06 0.03 -13.25
N LEU A 222 -6.42 0.71 -12.29
CA LEU A 222 -5.26 1.56 -12.53
C LEU A 222 -4.04 0.67 -12.68
N LYS A 223 -3.27 0.85 -13.75
CA LYS A 223 -2.00 0.15 -13.98
C LYS A 223 -0.85 1.16 -14.06
N ARG A 224 0.20 0.97 -13.24
CA ARG A 224 1.41 1.79 -13.26
C ARG A 224 2.62 1.02 -12.76
N ASN A 225 3.77 1.19 -13.43
CA ASN A 225 5.04 0.55 -13.05
C ASN A 225 4.92 -0.96 -12.77
N GLY A 226 4.07 -1.69 -13.50
CA GLY A 226 3.85 -3.13 -13.25
C GLY A 226 2.89 -3.48 -12.10
N ARG A 227 2.41 -2.48 -11.34
CA ARG A 227 1.35 -2.66 -10.33
C ARG A 227 -0.03 -2.41 -10.92
N ILE A 228 -1.02 -3.11 -10.40
CA ILE A 228 -2.44 -2.90 -10.72
C ILE A 228 -3.23 -2.67 -9.43
N GLU A 229 -4.19 -1.74 -9.49
CA GLU A 229 -5.01 -1.35 -8.35
C GLU A 229 -6.46 -1.20 -8.80
N LYS A 230 -7.41 -1.82 -8.11
CA LYS A 230 -8.81 -1.87 -8.56
C LYS A 230 -9.46 -0.48 -8.44
N LEU A 231 -10.21 -0.11 -9.48
CA LEU A 231 -11.04 1.09 -9.53
C LEU A 231 -12.52 0.70 -9.34
N ILE A 232 -13.19 1.38 -8.41
CA ILE A 232 -14.62 1.29 -8.18
C ILE A 232 -15.30 2.41 -8.97
N LEU A 233 -16.31 2.09 -9.76
CA LEU A 233 -17.20 3.07 -10.38
C LEU A 233 -18.16 3.64 -9.32
N ILE A 234 -18.04 4.93 -9.05
CA ILE A 234 -18.85 5.64 -8.05
C ILE A 234 -20.09 6.26 -8.67
N GLU A 235 -19.95 6.89 -9.84
CA GLU A 235 -21.02 7.62 -10.50
C GLU A 235 -20.87 7.52 -12.02
N THR A 236 -21.99 7.50 -12.75
CA THR A 236 -22.02 7.65 -14.21
C THR A 236 -22.84 8.88 -14.56
N GLY A 237 -22.18 9.89 -15.14
CA GLY A 237 -22.80 11.08 -15.72
C GLY A 237 -23.05 10.92 -17.22
N ILE A 238 -23.49 12.01 -17.86
CA ILE A 238 -23.83 12.01 -19.29
C ILE A 238 -22.59 11.78 -20.17
N ASN A 239 -21.46 12.41 -19.84
CA ASN A 239 -20.22 12.34 -20.63
C ASN A 239 -18.99 11.95 -19.78
N GLU A 240 -19.21 11.52 -18.54
CA GLU A 240 -18.14 11.22 -17.59
C GLU A 240 -18.50 10.06 -16.67
N LYS A 241 -17.47 9.41 -16.14
CA LYS A 241 -17.55 8.41 -15.07
C LYS A 241 -16.64 8.84 -13.94
N ILE A 242 -17.09 8.64 -12.71
CA ILE A 242 -16.30 8.91 -11.51
C ILE A 242 -15.78 7.58 -10.98
N PHE A 243 -14.46 7.45 -10.86
CA PHE A 243 -13.80 6.28 -10.30
C PHE A 243 -13.07 6.61 -9.01
N ARG A 244 -12.95 5.63 -8.12
CA ARG A 244 -12.13 5.70 -6.91
C ARG A 244 -11.31 4.43 -6.76
N LEU A 245 -10.09 4.51 -6.25
CA LEU A 245 -9.33 3.32 -5.86
C LEU A 245 -9.99 2.61 -4.67
N VAL A 246 -9.95 1.29 -4.65
CA VAL A 246 -10.40 0.51 -3.48
C VAL A 246 -9.62 0.95 -2.23
N ASN A 247 -10.32 1.09 -1.10
CA ASN A 247 -9.76 1.49 0.21
C ASN A 247 -9.09 2.88 0.26
N GLU A 248 -9.41 3.75 -0.70
CA GLU A 248 -8.92 5.13 -0.68
C GLU A 248 -9.43 5.93 0.53
N PRO A 249 -8.53 6.59 1.30
CA PRO A 249 -8.90 7.19 2.58
C PRO A 249 -9.25 8.69 2.51
N PHE A 250 -8.86 9.41 1.48
CA PHE A 250 -8.91 10.88 1.45
C PHE A 250 -10.17 11.45 0.79
N GLY A 251 -11.03 10.60 0.21
CA GLY A 251 -12.21 11.00 -0.54
C GLY A 251 -11.90 11.50 -1.95
N TRP A 252 -10.68 11.29 -2.44
CA TRP A 252 -10.28 11.71 -3.78
C TRP A 252 -10.84 10.76 -4.83
N THR A 253 -11.08 11.28 -6.03
CA THR A 253 -11.67 10.51 -7.13
C THR A 253 -11.09 10.94 -8.47
N TYR A 254 -11.14 10.03 -9.42
CA TYR A 254 -10.87 10.31 -10.83
C TYR A 254 -12.17 10.66 -11.55
N VAL A 255 -12.17 11.79 -12.25
CA VAL A 255 -13.22 12.16 -13.22
C VAL A 255 -12.71 11.80 -14.62
N TYR A 256 -13.35 10.81 -15.25
CA TYR A 256 -12.96 10.22 -16.52
C TYR A 256 -13.99 10.50 -17.61
N GLY A 257 -13.63 11.27 -18.62
CA GLY A 257 -14.48 11.61 -19.77
C GLY A 257 -14.41 10.60 -20.91
N SER A 258 -15.43 10.59 -21.78
CA SER A 258 -15.53 9.65 -22.90
C SER A 258 -14.36 9.69 -23.88
N GLU A 259 -13.76 10.87 -24.08
CA GLU A 259 -12.64 11.11 -25.01
C GLU A 259 -11.25 10.89 -24.36
N GLY A 260 -11.20 10.28 -23.18
CA GLY A 260 -9.96 10.02 -22.46
C GLY A 260 -9.44 11.20 -21.64
N SER A 261 -10.22 12.26 -21.46
CA SER A 261 -9.90 13.31 -20.46
C SER A 261 -9.94 12.71 -19.06
N LEU A 262 -8.93 13.01 -18.23
CA LEU A 262 -8.85 12.49 -16.87
C LEU A 262 -8.38 13.59 -15.92
N SER A 263 -9.06 13.73 -14.78
CA SER A 263 -8.63 14.59 -13.68
C SER A 263 -8.72 13.88 -12.34
N LEU A 264 -7.77 14.11 -11.44
CA LEU A 264 -7.88 13.78 -10.03
C LEU A 264 -8.51 14.97 -9.31
N VAL A 265 -9.56 14.72 -8.53
CA VAL A 265 -10.27 15.75 -7.77
C VAL A 265 -10.40 15.36 -6.30
N ASP A 266 -10.46 16.37 -5.43
CA ASP A 266 -10.79 16.16 -4.02
C ASP A 266 -12.30 15.95 -3.77
N GLU A 267 -12.69 15.77 -2.52
CA GLU A 267 -14.09 15.53 -2.13
C GLU A 267 -15.01 16.74 -2.42
N GLN A 268 -14.46 17.95 -2.49
CA GLN A 268 -15.17 19.16 -2.88
C GLN A 268 -15.17 19.39 -4.40
N ARG A 269 -14.67 18.41 -5.18
CA ARG A 269 -14.47 18.47 -6.63
C ARG A 269 -13.49 19.55 -7.09
N ASN A 270 -12.58 20.01 -6.22
CA ASN A 270 -11.46 20.83 -6.67
C ASN A 270 -10.45 19.96 -7.42
N ILE A 271 -9.97 20.47 -8.54
CA ILE A 271 -9.00 19.77 -9.39
C ILE A 271 -7.63 19.76 -8.72
N LEU A 272 -7.16 18.56 -8.39
CA LEU A 272 -5.81 18.29 -7.88
C LEU A 272 -4.83 18.15 -9.04
N ILE A 273 -5.18 17.38 -10.07
CA ILE A 273 -4.37 17.13 -11.27
C ILE A 273 -5.28 17.02 -12.50
N GLU A 274 -4.90 17.68 -13.59
CA GLU A 274 -5.44 17.41 -14.94
C GLU A 274 -4.39 16.61 -15.71
N TYR A 275 -4.70 15.35 -16.06
CA TYR A 275 -3.71 14.46 -16.65
C TYR A 275 -3.60 14.64 -18.16
N THR A 276 -2.36 14.64 -18.64
CA THR A 276 -2.08 14.69 -20.08
C THR A 276 -2.26 13.29 -20.69
N LEU A 277 -3.19 13.16 -21.63
CA LEU A 277 -3.38 11.94 -22.43
C LEU A 277 -2.09 11.59 -23.18
N SER A 278 -1.64 10.35 -23.05
CA SER A 278 -0.52 9.78 -23.81
C SER A 278 -1.07 9.02 -25.02
N LYS A 279 -0.48 9.29 -26.18
CA LYS A 279 -0.72 8.50 -27.39
C LYS A 279 0.05 7.19 -27.35
#